data_AF-A0A815SQ46-F1
#
_entry.id   AF-A0A815SQ46-F1
#
_cell.length_a   1.000
_cell.length_b   1.000
_cell.length_c   1.000
_cell.angle_alpha   90.00
_cell.angle_beta   90.00
_cell.angle_gamma   90.00
#
_symmetry.space_group_name_H-M   'P 1'
#
loop_
_entity.id
_entity.type
_entity.pdbx_description
1 polymer ?
#
loop_
_entity_poly.entity_id
_entity_poly.type
_entity_poly.pdbx_seq_one_letter_code
_entity_poly.pdbx_strand_id
1 'polypeptide(L)'
;CWKSSSFQALFRLIDKSATDGQILIDGIDINTIGLCDLRSKLNIIPQTPVLFSNTLRYNLDPFKHYIDGQIWEALEAVELKSMV
;
A
#
# COMPACT_ATOMS: atom_id res chain seq x y z
N CYS A 1 12.71 -13.97 7.73
CA CYS A 1 13.63 -12.84 7.46
C CYS A 1 13.67 -12.41 5.99
N TRP A 2 13.73 -13.33 5.02
CA TRP A 2 13.78 -12.97 3.59
C TRP A 2 12.51 -12.27 3.04
N LYS A 3 11.30 -12.74 3.39
CA LYS A 3 10.03 -12.15 2.91
C LYS A 3 9.90 -10.66 3.28
N SER A 4 10.18 -10.30 4.52
CA SER A 4 10.09 -8.91 5.00
C SER A 4 11.20 -8.02 4.42
N SER A 5 12.40 -8.56 4.20
CA SER A 5 13.52 -7.82 3.61
C SER A 5 13.27 -7.46 2.14
N SER A 6 12.78 -8.41 1.33
CA SER A 6 12.41 -8.15 -0.07
C SER A 6 11.33 -7.08 -0.21
N PHE A 7 10.36 -7.09 0.71
CA PHE A 7 9.33 -6.07 0.79
C PHE A 7 9.93 -4.68 1.11
N GLN A 8 10.82 -4.60 2.10
CA GLN A 8 11.47 -3.34 2.46
C GLN A 8 12.33 -2.78 1.32
N ALA A 9 13.00 -3.65 0.56
CA ALA A 9 13.75 -3.25 -0.63
C ALA A 9 12.83 -2.72 -1.74
N LEU A 10 11.73 -3.44 -2.05
CA LEU A 10 10.76 -3.05 -3.08
C LEU A 10 10.13 -1.67 -2.80
N PHE A 11 9.79 -1.40 -1.54
CA PHE A 11 9.21 -0.12 -1.11
C PHE A 11 10.24 0.97 -0.79
N ARG A 12 11.52 0.69 -1.03
CA ARG A 12 12.66 1.57 -0.70
C ARG A 12 12.55 2.11 0.73
N LEU A 13 12.22 1.23 1.68
CA LEU A 13 12.16 1.52 3.12
C LEU A 13 13.53 1.41 3.79
N ILE A 14 14.47 0.74 3.12
CA ILE A 14 15.88 0.69 3.48
C ILE A 14 16.69 1.57 2.52
N ASP A 15 17.88 1.98 2.95
CA ASP A 15 18.77 2.79 2.12
C ASP A 15 19.16 2.03 0.84
N LYS A 16 19.28 2.75 -0.28
CA LYS A 16 19.71 2.20 -1.58
C LYS A 16 21.09 1.55 -1.48
N SER A 17 21.94 2.08 -0.60
CA SER A 17 23.28 1.55 -0.31
C SER A 17 23.25 0.15 0.32
N ALA A 18 22.12 -0.25 0.92
CA ALA A 18 21.93 -1.56 1.55
C ALA A 18 21.42 -2.64 0.57
N THR A 19 21.09 -2.26 -0.67
CA THR A 19 20.68 -3.18 -1.73
C THR A 19 21.76 -3.24 -2.81
N ASP A 20 22.36 -4.41 -2.99
CA ASP A 20 23.22 -4.65 -4.15
C ASP A 20 22.37 -5.07 -5.36
N GLY A 21 22.64 -4.48 -6.53
CA GLY A 21 21.86 -4.69 -7.76
C GLY A 21 20.74 -3.67 -8.02
N GLN A 22 19.81 -4.04 -8.91
CA GLN A 22 18.70 -3.18 -9.37
C GLN A 22 17.37 -3.92 -9.32
N ILE A 23 16.30 -3.20 -9.00
CA ILE A 23 14.94 -3.73 -9.01
C ILE A 23 14.19 -3.04 -10.15
N LEU A 24 13.77 -3.83 -11.12
CA LEU A 24 13.07 -3.36 -12.31
C LEU A 24 11.57 -3.69 -12.17
N ILE A 25 10.71 -2.68 -12.31
CA ILE A 25 9.27 -2.85 -12.46
C ILE A 25 8.93 -2.42 -13.89
N ASP A 26 8.37 -3.35 -14.68
CA ASP A 26 8.07 -3.14 -16.11
C ASP A 26 9.28 -2.67 -16.94
N GLY A 27 10.48 -3.11 -16.55
CA GLY A 27 11.74 -2.71 -17.21
C GLY A 27 12.29 -1.36 -16.78
N ILE A 28 11.65 -0.66 -15.85
CA ILE A 28 12.10 0.63 -15.30
C ILE A 28 12.74 0.40 -13.93
N ASP A 29 13.94 0.93 -13.72
CA ASP A 29 14.59 0.87 -12.40
C ASP A 29 13.84 1.77 -11.41
N ILE A 30 13.38 1.18 -10.31
CA ILE A 30 12.64 1.91 -9.27
C ILE A 30 13.49 3.00 -8.59
N ASN A 31 14.82 2.94 -8.73
CA ASN A 31 15.73 3.97 -8.21
C ASN A 31 15.63 5.29 -8.97
N THR A 32 15.17 5.28 -10.22
CA THR A 32 14.98 6.49 -11.05
C THR A 32 13.64 7.18 -10.80
N ILE A 33 12.71 6.51 -10.11
CA ILE A 33 11.38 7.03 -9.77
C ILE A 33 11.44 7.74 -8.41
N GLY A 34 10.68 8.84 -8.26
CA GLY A 34 10.49 9.51 -6.97
C GLY A 34 9.84 8.60 -5.93
N LEU A 35 10.21 8.73 -4.65
CA LEU A 35 9.67 7.87 -3.57
C LEU A 35 8.14 7.99 -3.45
N CYS A 36 7.59 9.20 -3.56
CA CYS A 36 6.15 9.43 -3.50
C CYS A 36 5.44 8.77 -4.68
N ASP A 37 5.95 8.94 -5.90
CA ASP A 37 5.35 8.38 -7.11
C ASP A 37 5.39 6.85 -7.08
N LEU A 38 6.52 6.26 -6.70
CA LEU A 38 6.67 4.81 -6.56
C LEU A 38 5.68 4.26 -5.52
N ARG A 39 5.60 4.88 -4.33
CA ARG A 39 4.72 4.42 -3.25
C ARG A 39 3.24 4.64 -3.53
N SER A 40 2.87 5.66 -4.31
CA SER A 40 1.48 5.90 -4.70
C SER A 40 0.91 4.81 -5.61
N LYS A 41 1.78 4.10 -6.34
CA LYS A 41 1.39 3.04 -7.29
C LYS A 41 1.49 1.63 -6.72
N LEU A 42 1.99 1.48 -5.50
CA LEU A 42 2.19 0.19 -4.85
C LEU A 42 1.28 0.08 -3.62
N ASN A 43 0.34 -0.85 -3.66
CA ASN A 43 -0.54 -1.14 -2.54
C ASN A 43 0.01 -2.30 -1.69
N ILE A 44 -0.12 -2.17 -0.37
CA ILE A 44 0.37 -3.15 0.60
C ILE A 44 -0.75 -3.50 1.56
N ILE A 45 -0.92 -4.80 1.80
CA ILE A 45 -1.72 -5.29 2.91
C ILE A 45 -0.74 -5.67 4.04
N PRO A 46 -0.69 -4.92 5.15
CA PRO A 46 0.20 -5.23 6.26
C PRO A 46 -0.22 -6.56 6.94
N GLN A 47 0.75 -7.30 7.47
CA GLN A 47 0.50 -8.58 8.14
C GLN A 47 -0.38 -8.43 9.39
N THR A 48 -0.32 -7.27 10.05
CA THR A 48 -1.21 -6.88 11.13
C THR A 48 -1.91 -5.59 10.72
N PRO A 49 -3.25 -5.56 10.68
CA PRO A 49 -3.98 -4.33 10.36
C PRO A 49 -3.76 -3.30 11.47
N VAL A 50 -3.44 -2.08 11.07
CA VAL A 50 -3.41 -0.92 11.97
C VAL A 50 -4.66 -0.12 11.72
N LEU A 51 -5.57 -0.11 12.70
CA LEU A 51 -6.79 0.70 12.65
C LEU A 51 -6.60 1.94 13.52
N PHE A 52 -7.00 3.08 13.00
CA PHE A 52 -7.10 4.31 13.77
C PHE A 52 -8.42 4.34 14.56
N SER A 53 -8.39 4.90 15.76
CA SER A 53 -9.57 5.15 16.60
C SER A 53 -10.46 6.26 16.02
N ASN A 54 -11.04 5.99 14.85
CA ASN A 54 -11.86 6.91 14.07
C ASN A 54 -12.92 6.08 13.31
N THR A 55 -13.76 6.73 12.51
CA THR A 55 -14.79 6.08 11.71
C THR A 55 -14.21 5.03 10.75
N LEU A 56 -15.03 4.02 10.40
CA LEU A 56 -14.67 3.06 9.34
C LEU A 56 -14.33 3.78 8.03
N ARG A 57 -15.09 4.83 7.70
CA ARG A 57 -14.86 5.70 6.55
C ARG A 57 -13.45 6.30 6.54
N TYR A 58 -13.00 6.81 7.69
CA TYR A 58 -11.66 7.36 7.84
C TYR A 58 -10.57 6.28 7.69
N ASN A 59 -10.82 5.05 8.17
CA ASN A 59 -9.89 3.94 8.01
C ASN A 59 -9.80 3.43 6.56
N LEU A 60 -10.89 3.51 5.79
CA LEU A 60 -10.94 3.08 4.38
C LEU A 60 -10.45 4.16 3.40
N ASP A 61 -10.79 5.43 3.64
CA ASP A 61 -10.45 6.55 2.76
C ASP A 61 -10.24 7.83 3.59
N PRO A 62 -9.05 8.01 4.21
CA PRO A 62 -8.75 9.15 5.07
C PRO A 62 -8.69 10.48 4.29
N PHE A 63 -8.47 10.43 2.98
CA PHE A 63 -8.35 11.62 2.12
C PHE A 63 -9.67 11.98 1.39
N LYS A 64 -10.74 11.19 1.59
CA LYS A 64 -12.05 11.38 0.95
C LYS A 64 -11.97 11.47 -0.58
N HIS A 65 -11.15 10.62 -1.19
CA HIS A 65 -11.03 10.56 -2.65
C HIS A 65 -12.24 9.89 -3.32
N TYR A 66 -12.94 9.01 -2.61
CA TYR A 66 -14.06 8.24 -3.14
C TYR A 66 -15.38 8.68 -2.51
N ILE A 67 -16.50 8.46 -3.19
CA ILE A 67 -17.83 8.67 -2.62
C ILE A 67 -18.31 7.44 -1.86
N ASP A 68 -19.30 7.61 -0.97
CA ASP A 68 -19.78 6.53 -0.12
C ASP A 68 -20.30 5.32 -0.91
N GLY A 69 -20.93 5.54 -2.08
CA GLY A 69 -21.37 4.45 -2.95
C GLY A 69 -20.22 3.54 -3.39
N GLN A 70 -19.07 4.11 -3.77
CA GLN A 70 -17.90 3.33 -4.19
C GLN A 70 -17.28 2.55 -3.02
N ILE A 71 -17.38 3.06 -1.80
CA ILE A 71 -16.91 2.35 -0.62
C ILE A 71 -17.84 1.20 -0.26
N TRP A 72 -19.15 1.38 -0.40
CA TRP A 72 -20.10 0.29 -0.22
C TRP A 72 -19.89 -0.83 -1.25
N GLU A 73 -19.61 -0.50 -2.50
CA GLU A 73 -19.23 -1.48 -3.54
C GLU A 73 -17.93 -2.21 -3.16
N ALA A 74 -16.91 -1.48 -2.68
CA ALA A 74 -15.66 -2.09 -2.23
C ALA A 74 -15.88 -3.04 -1.04
N LEU A 75 -16.72 -2.66 -0.07
CA LEU A 75 -17.09 -3.49 1.09
C LEU A 75 -17.88 -4.75 0.69
N GLU A 76 -18.69 -4.64 -0.36
CA GLU A 76 -19.41 -5.79 -0.93
C GLU A 76 -18.45 -6.77 -1.60
N ALA A 77 -17.48 -6.27 -2.37
CA ALA A 77 -16.48 -7.09 -3.04
C ALA A 77 -15.57 -7.89 -2.09
N VAL A 78 -15.40 -7.42 -0.85
CA VAL A 78 -14.63 -8.10 0.20
C VAL A 78 -15.49 -8.79 1.25
N GLU A 79 -16.80 -8.93 0.99
CA GLU A 79 -17.78 -9.59 1.88
C GLU A 79 -17.92 -8.99 3.28
N LEU A 80 -17.49 -7.73 3.48
CA LEU A 80 -17.56 -7.05 4.77
C LEU A 80 -18.84 -6.22 4.98
N LYS A 81 -19.67 -6.08 3.95
CA LYS A 81 -20.90 -5.26 4.00
C LYS A 81 -21.91 -5.69 5.08
N SER A 82 -21.96 -6.97 5.43
CA SER A 82 -22.88 -7.50 6.45
C SER A 82 -22.41 -7.30 7.89
N MET A 83 -21.16 -6.86 8.08
CA MET A 83 -20.51 -6.68 9.38
C MET A 83 -20.47 -5.20 9.84
N VAL A 84 -20.90 -4.29 8.96
CA VAL A 84 -20.87 -2.83 9.14
C VAL A 84 -22.27 -2.29 9.40
#